data_AF-A0A430PY42-F1
#
_entry.id   AF-A0A430PY42-F1
#
_cell.length_a   1.000
_cell.length_b   1.000
_cell.length_c   1.000
_cell.angle_alpha   90.00
_cell.angle_beta   90.00
_cell.angle_gamma   90.00
#
_symmetry.space_group_name_H-M   'P 1'
#
loop_
_entity.id
_entity.type
_entity.pdbx_description
1 polymer ?
#
loop_
_entity_poly.entity_id
_entity_poly.type
_entity_poly.pdbx_seq_one_letter_code
_entity_poly.pdbx_strand_id
1 'polypeptide(L)'
;IILPTDPTSIWLQAKLWVNLADACHHMIVGRLLTHLILESIYVSLRRNVSQSHPIYHLVAPHFRSILPVTKKLKEWTFENGWISRNIQLSRKGIKQLLRRAFKKWRFDVNANIYRELESRGVFDPNSLGNYPYREDAILVYHALEQFISSYVRLFYPGGTEQIIHDNELQSWRHEIASPMEEGGLGLVGVPGSTIK
;
A
#
# COMPACT_ATOMS: atom_id res chain seq x y z
N ILE A 1 23.35 -24.35 -2.57
CA ILE A 1 22.20 -24.31 -1.64
C ILE A 1 22.79 -24.53 -0.25
N ILE A 2 22.53 -23.64 0.70
CA ILE A 2 23.01 -23.77 2.10
C ILE A 2 21.84 -24.31 2.92
N LEU A 3 22.10 -25.29 3.78
CA LEU A 3 21.10 -26.02 4.56
C LEU A 3 21.34 -25.89 6.07
N PRO A 4 20.30 -26.14 6.91
CA PRO A 4 20.47 -26.15 8.37
C PRO A 4 21.44 -27.22 8.89
N THR A 5 21.77 -28.22 8.06
CA THR A 5 22.72 -29.30 8.38
C THR A 5 24.17 -28.95 8.09
N ASP A 6 24.44 -27.83 7.43
CA ASP A 6 25.80 -27.32 7.18
C ASP A 6 26.45 -26.82 8.48
N PRO A 7 27.79 -26.59 8.51
CA PRO A 7 28.45 -26.02 9.67
C PRO A 7 27.75 -24.78 10.22
N THR A 8 27.62 -24.68 11.54
CA THR A 8 26.83 -23.64 12.23
C THR A 8 27.17 -22.22 11.76
N SER A 9 28.45 -21.93 11.51
CA SER A 9 28.91 -20.63 11.01
C SER A 9 28.39 -20.31 9.61
N ILE A 10 28.36 -21.29 8.72
CA ILE A 10 27.86 -21.14 7.35
C ILE A 10 26.34 -20.94 7.36
N TRP A 11 25.61 -21.76 8.13
CA TRP A 11 24.15 -21.60 8.25
C TRP A 11 23.77 -20.26 8.90
N LEU A 12 24.52 -19.83 9.92
CA LEU A 12 24.33 -18.52 10.53
C LEU A 12 24.53 -17.40 9.52
N GLN A 13 25.60 -17.44 8.73
CA GLN A 13 25.88 -16.43 7.71
C GLN A 13 24.76 -16.36 6.67
N ALA A 14 24.22 -17.50 6.23
CA ALA A 14 23.10 -17.55 5.30
C ALA A 14 21.85 -16.84 5.87
N LYS A 15 21.49 -17.13 7.12
CA LYS A 15 20.37 -16.45 7.80
C LYS A 15 20.59 -14.94 7.92
N LEU A 16 21.80 -14.50 8.24
CA LEU A 16 22.13 -13.07 8.34
C LEU A 16 21.95 -12.35 6.99
N TRP A 17 22.36 -12.97 5.88
CA TRP A 17 22.17 -12.41 4.55
C TRP A 17 20.69 -12.29 4.17
N VAL A 18 19.88 -13.33 4.45
CA VAL A 18 18.43 -13.29 4.21
C VAL A 18 17.78 -12.20 5.05
N ASN A 19 18.11 -12.10 6.34
CA ASN A 19 17.58 -11.07 7.23
C ASN A 19 17.97 -9.66 6.78
N LEU A 20 19.20 -9.46 6.30
CA LEU A 20 19.65 -8.17 5.79
C LEU A 20 18.86 -7.77 4.54
N ALA A 21 18.65 -8.70 3.60
CA ALA A 21 17.88 -8.48 2.40
C ALA A 21 16.41 -8.15 2.74
N ASP A 22 15.80 -8.90 3.67
CA ASP A 22 14.43 -8.66 4.14
C ASP A 22 14.30 -7.29 4.81
N ALA A 23 15.21 -6.93 5.72
CA ALA A 23 15.20 -5.63 6.38
C ALA A 23 15.29 -4.45 5.38
N CYS A 24 16.14 -4.60 4.36
CA CYS A 24 16.25 -3.61 3.29
C CYS A 24 14.97 -3.53 2.45
N HIS A 25 14.39 -4.68 2.10
CA HIS A 25 13.15 -4.75 1.33
C HIS A 25 11.96 -4.18 2.12
N HIS A 26 11.81 -4.57 3.39
CA HIS A 26 10.78 -4.05 4.30
C HIS A 26 10.86 -2.53 4.45
N MET A 27 12.05 -1.96 4.69
CA MET A 27 12.19 -0.52 4.85
C MET A 27 11.80 0.27 3.59
N ILE A 28 12.17 -0.23 2.41
CA ILE A 28 11.96 0.50 1.15
C ILE A 28 10.59 0.19 0.54
N VAL A 29 10.25 -1.09 0.38
CA VAL A 29 9.01 -1.54 -0.27
C VAL A 29 7.87 -1.63 0.74
N GLY A 30 8.08 -2.25 1.89
CA GLY A 30 7.02 -2.40 2.90
C GLY A 30 6.60 -1.06 3.51
N ARG A 31 7.56 -0.16 3.76
CA ARG A 31 7.31 1.11 4.44
C ARG A 31 7.31 2.30 3.50
N LEU A 32 8.45 2.65 2.88
CA LEU A 32 8.53 3.89 2.09
C LEU A 32 7.57 3.90 0.89
N LEU A 33 7.46 2.82 0.12
CA LEU A 33 6.53 2.76 -1.00
C LEU A 33 5.07 2.97 -0.57
N THR A 34 4.64 2.31 0.50
CA THR A 34 3.30 2.47 1.08
C THR A 34 3.01 3.93 1.42
N HIS A 35 3.96 4.62 2.05
CA HIS A 35 3.85 6.04 2.37
C HIS A 35 3.73 6.94 1.12
N LEU A 36 4.48 6.63 0.05
CA LEU A 36 4.43 7.39 -1.21
C LEU A 36 3.09 7.19 -1.92
N ILE A 37 2.57 5.96 -1.96
CA ILE A 37 1.26 5.65 -2.55
C ILE A 37 0.16 6.36 -1.77
N LEU A 38 0.14 6.25 -0.44
CA LEU A 38 -0.86 6.91 0.40
C LEU A 38 -0.78 8.45 0.32
N GLU A 39 0.42 9.02 0.28
CA GLU A 39 0.62 10.47 0.04
C GLU A 39 -0.03 10.89 -1.29
N SER A 40 0.21 10.13 -2.37
CA SER A 40 -0.34 10.44 -3.69
C SER A 40 -1.88 10.34 -3.74
N ILE A 41 -2.47 9.31 -3.12
CA ILE A 41 -3.92 9.14 -3.02
C ILE A 41 -4.54 10.29 -2.24
N TYR A 42 -3.91 10.73 -1.14
CA TYR A 42 -4.40 11.85 -0.34
C TYR A 42 -4.33 13.18 -1.09
N VAL A 43 -3.23 13.44 -1.80
CA VAL A 43 -3.12 14.65 -2.65
C VAL A 43 -4.17 14.63 -3.75
N SER A 44 -4.48 13.48 -4.34
CA SER A 44 -5.57 13.33 -5.29
C SER A 44 -6.94 13.54 -4.65
N LEU A 45 -7.19 13.00 -3.46
CA LEU A 45 -8.43 13.22 -2.70
C LEU A 45 -8.67 14.72 -2.48
N ARG A 46 -7.63 15.44 -2.05
CA ARG A 46 -7.67 16.88 -1.77
C ARG A 46 -7.95 17.76 -2.99
N ARG A 47 -7.73 17.25 -4.21
CA ARG A 47 -7.95 17.99 -5.46
C ARG A 47 -9.31 17.71 -6.09
N ASN A 48 -9.84 16.50 -5.91
CA ASN A 48 -11.05 16.06 -6.60
C ASN A 48 -12.29 16.02 -5.71
N VAL A 49 -12.11 15.95 -4.38
CA VAL A 49 -13.23 15.75 -3.44
C VAL A 49 -13.28 16.91 -2.46
N SER A 50 -14.42 17.57 -2.40
CA SER A 50 -14.71 18.70 -1.53
C SER A 50 -14.60 18.31 -0.05
N GLN A 51 -14.19 19.26 0.79
CA GLN A 51 -14.13 19.04 2.23
C GLN A 51 -15.50 18.80 2.87
N SER A 52 -16.58 19.23 2.21
CA SER A 52 -17.97 18.97 2.63
C SER A 52 -18.50 17.60 2.18
N HIS A 53 -17.75 16.89 1.32
CA HIS A 53 -18.20 15.62 0.75
C HIS A 53 -18.19 14.51 1.82
N PRO A 54 -19.22 13.67 1.92
CA PRO A 54 -19.32 12.66 2.98
C PRO A 54 -18.15 11.66 2.97
N ILE A 55 -17.66 11.27 1.79
CA ILE A 55 -16.47 10.41 1.67
C ILE A 55 -15.19 11.12 2.11
N TYR A 56 -15.07 12.43 1.89
CA TYR A 56 -13.93 13.19 2.40
C TYR A 56 -13.91 13.17 3.94
N HIS A 57 -15.05 13.40 4.59
CA HIS A 57 -15.17 13.33 6.05
C HIS A 57 -14.79 11.96 6.61
N LEU A 58 -15.19 10.88 5.92
CA LEU A 58 -14.83 9.51 6.30
C LEU A 58 -13.33 9.26 6.19
N VAL A 59 -12.71 9.67 5.08
CA VAL A 59 -11.36 9.24 4.70
C VAL A 59 -10.27 10.18 5.24
N ALA A 60 -10.50 11.49 5.28
CA ALA A 60 -9.50 12.48 5.66
C ALA A 60 -8.82 12.24 7.03
N PRO A 61 -9.52 11.79 8.09
CA PRO A 61 -8.87 11.47 9.36
C PRO A 61 -7.79 10.39 9.27
N HIS A 62 -7.92 9.42 8.35
CA HIS A 62 -6.94 8.34 8.15
C HIS A 62 -5.64 8.82 7.50
N PHE A 63 -5.64 10.03 6.92
CA PHE A 63 -4.45 10.67 6.36
C PHE A 63 -3.83 11.70 7.31
N ARG A 64 -4.30 11.79 8.56
CA ARG A 64 -3.70 12.65 9.57
C ARG A 64 -2.21 12.31 9.71
N SER A 65 -1.37 13.27 9.34
CA SER A 65 0.10 13.19 9.33
C SER A 65 0.76 12.50 8.14
N ILE A 66 0.03 12.04 7.10
CA ILE A 66 0.67 11.36 5.96
C ILE A 66 1.72 12.26 5.29
N LEU A 67 1.41 13.54 5.05
CA LEU A 67 2.32 14.49 4.40
C LEU A 67 3.60 14.75 5.22
N PRO A 68 3.55 15.20 6.49
CA PRO A 68 4.77 15.45 7.27
C PRO A 68 5.59 14.19 7.51
N VAL A 69 4.95 13.02 7.72
CA VAL A 69 5.66 11.76 7.93
C VAL A 69 6.34 11.31 6.63
N THR A 70 5.66 11.35 5.49
CA THR A 70 6.27 10.96 4.22
C THR A 70 7.39 11.92 3.81
N LYS A 71 7.25 13.24 4.07
CA LYS A 71 8.36 14.19 3.93
C LYS A 71 9.56 13.75 4.77
N LYS A 72 9.37 13.46 6.06
CA LYS A 72 10.47 13.07 6.94
C LYS A 72 11.13 11.75 6.53
N LEU A 73 10.33 10.80 6.05
CA LEU A 73 10.83 9.52 5.55
C LEU A 73 11.68 9.69 4.29
N LYS A 74 11.29 10.59 3.37
CA LYS A 74 12.09 10.97 2.19
C LYS A 74 13.42 11.60 2.60
N GLU A 75 13.42 12.56 3.53
CA GLU A 75 14.64 13.18 4.07
C GLU A 75 15.57 12.11 4.67
N TRP A 76 15.05 11.25 5.54
CA TRP A 76 15.85 10.19 6.17
C TRP A 76 16.45 9.20 5.18
N THR A 77 15.77 8.97 4.05
CA THR A 77 16.17 7.99 3.03
C THR A 77 17.09 8.57 1.95
N PHE A 78 16.95 9.85 1.60
CA PHE A 78 17.60 10.43 0.43
C PHE A 78 18.53 11.61 0.70
N GLU A 79 18.52 12.18 1.91
CA GLU A 79 19.24 13.42 2.26
C GLU A 79 20.28 13.18 3.38
N ASN A 80 21.07 12.11 3.27
CA ASN A 80 22.08 11.72 4.27
C ASN A 80 21.53 11.57 5.70
N GLY A 81 20.23 11.31 5.84
CA GLY A 81 19.57 11.07 7.10
C GLY A 81 19.76 9.64 7.63
N TRP A 82 19.07 9.31 8.72
CA TRP A 82 19.34 8.09 9.49
C TRP A 82 19.20 6.80 8.68
N ILE A 83 18.17 6.66 7.84
CA ILE A 83 18.00 5.45 7.01
C ILE A 83 19.14 5.32 6.01
N SER A 84 19.46 6.40 5.27
CA SER A 84 20.54 6.35 4.26
C SER A 84 21.91 5.98 4.81
N ARG A 85 22.18 6.26 6.09
CA ARG A 85 23.46 5.95 6.75
C ARG A 85 23.53 4.52 7.29
N ASN A 86 22.39 3.86 7.48
CA ASN A 86 22.32 2.55 8.15
C ASN A 86 21.81 1.42 7.24
N ILE A 87 21.15 1.75 6.12
CA ILE A 87 20.67 0.75 5.16
C ILE A 87 21.80 0.31 4.22
N GLN A 88 21.83 -0.98 3.87
CA GLN A 88 22.83 -1.55 2.97
C GLN A 88 22.44 -1.45 1.50
N LEU A 89 21.79 -0.34 1.14
CA LEU A 89 21.38 -0.01 -0.22
C LEU A 89 21.90 1.37 -0.60
N SER A 90 22.47 1.49 -1.80
CA SER A 90 22.81 2.79 -2.37
C SER A 90 21.55 3.58 -2.73
N ARG A 91 21.67 4.91 -2.84
CA ARG A 91 20.58 5.78 -3.33
C ARG A 91 20.00 5.31 -4.66
N LYS A 92 20.86 4.82 -5.57
CA LYS A 92 20.47 4.24 -6.86
C LYS A 92 19.70 2.92 -6.66
N GLY A 93 20.18 2.05 -5.78
CA GLY A 93 19.53 0.79 -5.42
C GLY A 93 18.13 0.98 -4.86
N ILE A 94 17.96 1.94 -3.94
CA ILE A 94 16.65 2.30 -3.36
C ILE A 94 15.67 2.73 -4.46
N LYS A 95 16.08 3.67 -5.33
CA LYS A 95 15.23 4.15 -6.44
C LYS A 95 14.83 3.01 -7.39
N GLN A 96 15.77 2.12 -7.71
CA GLN A 96 15.50 0.98 -8.58
C GLN A 96 14.53 -0.02 -7.93
N LEU A 97 14.69 -0.27 -6.64
CA LEU A 97 13.81 -1.16 -5.87
C LEU A 97 12.39 -0.59 -5.81
N LEU A 98 12.23 0.69 -5.49
CA LEU A 98 10.93 1.38 -5.52
C LEU A 98 10.28 1.29 -6.91
N ARG A 99 11.02 1.57 -7.98
CA ARG A 99 10.48 1.49 -9.36
C ARG A 99 10.00 0.08 -9.71
N ARG A 100 10.78 -0.94 -9.36
CA ARG A 100 10.43 -2.35 -9.62
C ARG A 100 9.22 -2.78 -8.80
N ALA A 101 9.15 -2.39 -7.53
CA ALA A 101 8.05 -2.71 -6.64
C ALA A 101 6.76 -2.00 -7.07
N PHE A 102 6.81 -0.70 -7.35
CA PHE A 102 5.67 0.07 -7.83
C PHE A 102 5.09 -0.50 -9.14
N LYS A 103 5.95 -0.88 -10.10
CA LYS A 103 5.52 -1.52 -11.35
C LYS A 103 4.74 -2.83 -11.13
N LYS A 104 5.01 -3.55 -10.04
CA LYS A 104 4.32 -4.79 -9.68
C LYS A 104 3.12 -4.58 -8.77
N TRP A 105 3.02 -3.43 -8.13
CA TRP A 105 1.97 -3.11 -7.18
C TRP A 105 0.65 -2.92 -7.91
N ARG A 106 -0.43 -3.54 -7.41
CA ARG A 106 -1.77 -3.38 -7.95
C ARG A 106 -2.76 -3.04 -6.85
N PHE A 107 -3.68 -2.13 -7.15
CA PHE A 107 -4.68 -1.68 -6.18
C PHE A 107 -5.64 -2.81 -5.78
N ASP A 108 -6.17 -3.56 -6.76
CA ASP A 108 -7.08 -4.68 -6.56
C ASP A 108 -6.46 -5.87 -5.80
N VAL A 109 -5.13 -5.96 -5.74
CA VAL A 109 -4.42 -7.03 -5.03
C VAL A 109 -3.85 -6.52 -3.71
N ASN A 110 -2.97 -5.52 -3.75
CA ASN A 110 -2.18 -5.10 -2.59
C ASN A 110 -2.96 -4.22 -1.61
N ALA A 111 -4.03 -3.55 -2.03
CA ALA A 111 -4.89 -2.76 -1.14
C ALA A 111 -6.05 -3.59 -0.52
N ASN A 112 -6.19 -4.86 -0.91
CA ASN A 112 -7.21 -5.77 -0.39
C ASN A 112 -6.53 -6.95 0.32
N ILE A 113 -6.73 -7.08 1.65
CA ILE A 113 -6.05 -8.09 2.46
C ILE A 113 -6.34 -9.52 1.98
N TYR A 114 -7.58 -9.81 1.56
CA TYR A 114 -7.96 -11.13 1.08
C TYR A 114 -7.20 -11.47 -0.20
N ARG A 115 -7.20 -10.55 -1.17
CA ARG A 115 -6.49 -10.74 -2.45
C ARG A 115 -4.98 -10.81 -2.28
N GLU A 116 -4.42 -10.03 -1.35
CA GLU A 116 -3.00 -10.07 -1.01
C GLU A 116 -2.61 -11.45 -0.48
N LEU A 117 -3.35 -11.98 0.49
CA LEU A 117 -3.12 -13.29 1.09
C LEU A 117 -3.31 -14.44 0.10
N GLU A 118 -4.35 -14.36 -0.75
CA GLU A 118 -4.61 -15.31 -1.83
C GLU A 118 -3.46 -15.33 -2.83
N SER A 119 -2.98 -14.16 -3.27
CA SER A 119 -1.90 -14.05 -4.26
C SER A 119 -0.58 -14.66 -3.80
N ARG A 120 -0.39 -14.78 -2.47
CA ARG A 120 0.79 -15.42 -1.87
C ARG A 120 0.56 -16.89 -1.48
N GLY A 121 -0.67 -17.40 -1.63
CA GLY A 121 -1.02 -18.77 -1.25
C GLY A 121 -1.05 -19.02 0.26
N VAL A 122 -1.27 -17.98 1.06
CA VAL A 122 -1.23 -18.04 2.54
C VAL A 122 -2.58 -17.69 3.18
N PHE A 123 -3.62 -17.52 2.36
CA PHE A 123 -4.97 -17.24 2.85
C PHE A 123 -5.57 -18.42 3.62
N ASP A 124 -5.41 -19.65 3.12
CA ASP A 124 -5.99 -20.84 3.75
C ASP A 124 -5.28 -21.19 5.09
N PRO A 125 -6.01 -21.20 6.22
CA PRO A 125 -5.48 -21.60 7.52
C PRO A 125 -4.99 -23.04 7.57
N ASN A 126 -5.54 -23.93 6.73
CA ASN A 126 -5.13 -25.33 6.70
C ASN A 126 -3.80 -25.53 5.98
N SER A 127 -3.45 -24.64 5.04
CA SER A 127 -2.19 -24.66 4.30
C SER A 127 -1.03 -24.11 5.12
N LEU A 128 -1.22 -22.94 5.76
CA LEU A 128 -0.25 -22.32 6.66
C LEU A 128 -0.97 -21.97 7.96
N GLY A 129 -0.75 -22.78 9.00
CA GLY A 129 -1.42 -22.66 10.30
C GLY A 129 -1.11 -21.36 11.03
N ASN A 130 -0.19 -21.40 11.99
CA ASN A 130 0.14 -20.28 12.88
C ASN A 130 0.63 -19.02 12.11
N TYR A 131 -0.31 -18.17 11.71
CA TYR A 131 -0.04 -16.92 11.00
C TYR A 131 -0.86 -15.76 11.59
N PRO A 132 -0.42 -15.21 12.75
CA PRO A 132 -1.21 -14.23 13.50
C PRO A 132 -1.57 -12.96 12.71
N TYR A 133 -0.65 -12.46 11.87
CA TYR A 133 -0.92 -11.31 11.01
C TYR A 133 -2.15 -11.52 10.11
N ARG A 134 -2.33 -12.72 9.53
CA ARG A 134 -3.50 -13.03 8.70
C ARG A 134 -4.77 -12.95 9.53
N GLU A 135 -4.76 -13.62 10.69
CA GLU A 135 -5.92 -13.73 11.57
C GLU A 135 -6.38 -12.34 12.03
N ASP A 136 -5.45 -11.52 12.50
CA ASP A 136 -5.73 -10.16 12.96
C ASP A 136 -6.15 -9.24 11.81
N ALA A 137 -5.45 -9.28 10.68
CA ALA A 137 -5.72 -8.38 9.56
C ALA A 137 -7.09 -8.63 8.92
N ILE A 138 -7.54 -9.89 8.85
CA ILE A 138 -8.88 -10.24 8.37
C ILE A 138 -9.96 -9.68 9.31
N LEU A 139 -9.79 -9.82 10.63
CA LEU A 139 -10.74 -9.30 11.62
C LEU A 139 -10.86 -7.77 11.53
N VAL A 140 -9.72 -7.07 11.47
CA VAL A 140 -9.70 -5.61 11.33
C VAL A 140 -10.32 -5.17 10.01
N TYR A 141 -9.99 -5.85 8.90
CA TYR A 141 -10.56 -5.52 7.60
C TYR A 141 -12.07 -5.70 7.59
N HIS A 142 -12.58 -6.80 8.15
CA HIS A 142 -14.02 -7.06 8.22
C HIS A 142 -14.75 -5.98 9.03
N ALA A 143 -14.20 -5.58 10.18
CA ALA A 143 -14.76 -4.50 10.99
C ALA A 143 -14.80 -3.17 10.23
N LEU A 144 -13.72 -2.82 9.52
CA LEU A 144 -13.66 -1.62 8.69
C LEU A 144 -14.64 -1.68 7.52
N GLU A 145 -14.74 -2.82 6.84
CA GLU A 145 -15.68 -3.04 5.74
C GLU A 145 -17.13 -2.84 6.19
N GLN A 146 -17.52 -3.41 7.34
CA GLN A 146 -18.86 -3.25 7.91
C GLN A 146 -19.17 -1.78 8.24
N PHE A 147 -18.23 -1.09 8.89
CA PHE A 147 -18.38 0.32 9.25
C PHE A 147 -18.49 1.21 8.01
N ILE A 148 -17.53 1.10 7.08
CA ILE A 148 -17.47 1.90 5.86
C ILE A 148 -18.72 1.65 5.00
N SER A 149 -19.12 0.39 4.82
CA SER A 149 -20.32 0.05 4.04
C SER A 149 -21.58 0.67 4.65
N SER A 150 -21.70 0.68 5.97
CA SER A 150 -22.85 1.26 6.66
C SER A 150 -22.86 2.78 6.53
N TYR A 151 -21.70 3.43 6.68
CA TYR A 151 -21.56 4.88 6.46
C TYR A 151 -21.92 5.27 5.01
N VAL A 152 -21.37 4.58 4.02
CA VAL A 152 -21.62 4.87 2.59
C VAL A 152 -23.11 4.74 2.27
N ARG A 153 -23.80 3.71 2.78
CA ARG A 153 -25.25 3.53 2.57
C ARG A 153 -26.12 4.67 3.10
N LEU A 154 -25.66 5.44 4.09
CA LEU A 154 -26.40 6.61 4.59
C LEU A 154 -26.44 7.74 3.56
N PHE A 155 -25.37 7.91 2.79
CA PHE A 155 -25.24 8.98 1.81
C PHE A 155 -25.56 8.55 0.38
N TYR A 156 -25.48 7.24 0.09
CA TYR A 156 -25.82 6.65 -1.20
C TYR A 156 -26.88 5.54 -1.03
N PRO A 157 -28.13 5.86 -0.63
CA PRO A 157 -29.19 4.87 -0.45
C PRO A 157 -29.58 4.15 -1.75
N GLY A 158 -29.35 4.78 -2.92
CA GLY A 158 -29.52 4.17 -4.24
C GLY A 158 -28.36 3.26 -4.66
N GLY A 159 -27.38 3.07 -3.77
CA GLY A 159 -26.24 2.17 -3.98
C GLY A 159 -25.35 2.61 -5.15
N THR A 160 -24.94 1.62 -5.95
CA THR A 160 -23.98 1.81 -7.04
C THR A 160 -24.41 2.87 -8.05
N GLU A 161 -25.71 2.98 -8.34
CA GLU A 161 -26.23 3.95 -9.30
C GLU A 161 -25.88 5.39 -8.91
N GLN A 162 -26.04 5.74 -7.63
CA GLN A 162 -25.74 7.10 -7.18
C GLN A 162 -24.23 7.36 -7.16
N ILE A 163 -23.43 6.33 -6.83
CA ILE A 163 -21.97 6.43 -6.77
C ILE A 163 -21.39 6.66 -8.18
N ILE A 164 -21.91 6.00 -9.22
CA ILE A 164 -21.40 6.19 -10.59
C ILE A 164 -21.69 7.59 -11.15
N HIS A 165 -22.71 8.27 -10.63
CA HIS A 165 -23.08 9.64 -11.01
C HIS A 165 -22.43 10.72 -10.12
N ASP A 166 -21.65 10.32 -9.11
CA ASP A 166 -20.91 11.23 -8.26
C ASP A 166 -19.63 11.73 -8.96
N ASN A 167 -19.69 12.93 -9.52
CA ASN A 167 -18.61 13.50 -10.32
C ASN A 167 -17.30 13.72 -9.52
N GLU A 168 -17.38 14.00 -8.21
CA GLU A 168 -16.19 14.17 -7.37
C GLU A 168 -15.46 12.83 -7.21
N LEU A 169 -16.22 11.77 -6.89
CA LEU A 169 -15.68 10.41 -6.78
C LEU A 169 -15.19 9.88 -8.13
N GLN A 170 -15.90 10.15 -9.22
CA GLN A 170 -15.45 9.75 -10.56
C GLN A 170 -14.16 10.47 -10.96
N SER A 171 -14.03 11.77 -10.67
CA SER A 171 -12.80 12.54 -10.94
C SER A 171 -11.63 12.04 -10.10
N TRP A 172 -11.86 11.79 -8.81
CA TRP A 172 -10.85 11.24 -7.91
C TRP A 172 -10.36 9.87 -8.38
N ARG A 173 -11.30 8.97 -8.69
CA ARG A 173 -11.01 7.63 -9.21
C ARG A 173 -10.30 7.68 -10.55
N HIS A 174 -10.72 8.57 -11.46
CA HIS A 174 -10.07 8.76 -12.76
C HIS A 174 -8.61 9.14 -12.57
N GLU A 175 -8.32 10.15 -11.76
CA GLU A 175 -6.95 10.59 -11.53
C GLU A 175 -6.05 9.51 -10.91
N ILE A 176 -6.57 8.74 -9.96
CA ILE A 176 -5.82 7.61 -9.37
C ILE A 176 -5.43 6.59 -10.45
N ALA A 177 -6.35 6.29 -11.37
CA ALA A 177 -6.16 5.27 -12.40
C ALA A 177 -5.40 5.76 -13.64
N SER A 178 -5.39 7.07 -13.92
CA SER A 178 -4.76 7.62 -15.11
C SER A 178 -3.24 7.48 -15.07
N PRO A 179 -2.57 7.30 -16.24
CA PRO A 179 -1.11 7.25 -16.33
C PRO A 179 -0.42 8.47 -15.70
N MET A 180 0.81 8.27 -15.20
CA MET A 180 1.59 9.37 -14.60
C MET A 180 1.95 10.43 -15.64
N GLU A 181 2.13 10.04 -16.90
CA GLU A 181 2.43 10.91 -18.04
C GLU A 181 1.27 11.87 -18.37
N GLU A 182 0.04 11.50 -17.99
CA GLU A 182 -1.19 12.28 -18.16
C GLU A 182 -1.57 13.06 -16.89
N GLY A 183 -0.69 13.09 -15.89
CA GLY A 183 -0.93 13.76 -14.60
C GLY A 183 -1.70 12.93 -13.57
N GLY A 184 -1.97 11.65 -13.86
CA GLY A 184 -2.56 10.71 -12.90
C GLY A 184 -1.52 10.08 -11.97
N LEU A 185 -1.95 9.06 -11.20
CA LEU A 185 -1.07 8.36 -10.26
C LEU A 185 -0.47 7.07 -10.83
N GLY A 186 -0.96 6.58 -11.97
CA GLY A 186 -0.50 5.34 -12.61
C GLY A 186 -0.80 4.08 -11.81
N LEU A 187 -1.78 4.10 -10.89
CA LEU A 187 -2.16 2.91 -10.14
C LEU A 187 -2.99 1.97 -11.02
N VAL A 188 -2.50 0.75 -11.21
CA VAL A 188 -3.21 -0.29 -11.95
C VAL A 188 -4.14 -1.08 -11.03
N GLY A 189 -5.21 -1.66 -11.59
CA GLY A 189 -6.18 -2.45 -10.82
C GLY A 189 -7.14 -1.61 -9.98
N VAL A 190 -7.27 -0.30 -10.25
CA VAL A 190 -8.26 0.55 -9.60
C VAL A 190 -9.66 0.17 -10.10
N PRO A 191 -10.61 -0.21 -9.22
CA PRO A 191 -11.95 -0.62 -9.63
C PRO A 191 -12.67 0.42 -10.50
N GLY A 192 -13.55 -0.06 -11.39
CA GLY A 192 -14.28 0.79 -12.35
C GLY A 192 -13.45 1.27 -13.55
N SER A 193 -12.22 0.75 -13.74
CA SER A 193 -11.41 1.06 -14.92
C SER A 193 -11.93 0.29 -16.14
N THR A 194 -12.31 1.04 -17.17
CA THR A 194 -12.53 0.52 -18.52
C THR A 194 -11.22 0.25 -19.26
N ILE A 195 -10.07 0.60 -18.67
CA ILE A 195 -8.75 0.28 -19.20
C ILE A 195 -8.46 -1.18 -18.86
N LYS A 196 -8.77 -2.05 -19.82
CA LYS A 196 -8.28 -3.43 -19.90
C LYS A 196 -6.75 -3.48 -19.97
#